data_AF-A0A952Q5R5-F1
#
_entry.id   AF-A0A952Q5R5-F1
#
_cell.length_a   1.000
_cell.length_b   1.000
_cell.length_c   1.000
_cell.angle_alpha   90.00
_cell.angle_beta   90.00
_cell.angle_gamma   90.00
#
_symmetry.space_group_name_H-M   'P 1'
#
loop_
_entity.id
_entity.type
_entity.pdbx_description
1 polymer ?
#
loop_
_entity_poly.entity_id
_entity_poly.type
_entity_poly.pdbx_seq_one_letter_code
_entity_poly.pdbx_strand_id
1 'polypeptide(L)'
;MTRTPHVNHLLSAYAHRQLSPTMRQRVILHIQECAACRTALEQETRLARDLAAYMPAVGRPAQGQLATLWPNIWSKVGRRRSRLAHWGNFPSYSMALTILLLMCVFMGSAIFSRPAHAVASPMVPSDVKATWTPIFTGEPTLVAAKPSASLTAAAVGVDMSPPMSPVPLAVDEHQ
;
A
#
# COMPACT_ATOMS: atom_id res chain seq x y z
N MET A 1 41.56 -1.21 8.34
CA MET A 1 40.20 -0.75 8.67
C MET A 1 39.25 -1.35 7.66
N THR A 2 38.55 -2.42 8.03
CA THR A 2 37.60 -3.11 7.14
C THR A 2 36.35 -2.25 6.98
N ARG A 3 36.04 -1.89 5.74
CA ARG A 3 34.88 -1.04 5.39
C ARG A 3 33.63 -1.90 5.46
N THR A 4 33.05 -2.07 6.64
CA THR A 4 31.75 -2.74 6.78
C THR A 4 30.69 -1.93 6.03
N PRO A 5 29.86 -2.56 5.18
CA PRO A 5 28.82 -1.85 4.46
C PRO A 5 27.84 -1.20 5.44
N HIS A 6 27.47 0.05 5.18
CA HIS A 6 26.49 0.77 6.00
C HIS A 6 25.11 0.11 5.91
N VAL A 7 24.43 0.04 7.05
CA VAL A 7 23.17 -0.70 7.21
C VAL A 7 21.96 0.23 7.10
N ASN A 8 21.99 1.20 6.18
CA ASN A 8 21.01 2.29 6.13
C ASN A 8 19.57 1.78 5.96
N HIS A 9 19.36 0.74 5.16
CA HIS A 9 18.03 0.18 4.91
C HIS A 9 17.40 -0.50 6.14
N LEU A 10 18.19 -0.94 7.13
CA LEU A 10 17.65 -1.53 8.36
C LEU A 10 17.41 -0.49 9.45
N LEU A 11 17.92 0.74 9.31
CA LEU A 11 17.76 1.79 10.32
C LEU A 11 16.29 2.24 10.45
N SER A 12 15.57 2.35 9.33
CA SER A 12 14.14 2.68 9.35
C SER A 12 13.31 1.58 10.02
N ALA A 13 13.54 0.31 9.65
CA ALA A 13 12.90 -0.83 10.29
C ALA A 13 13.24 -0.94 11.79
N TYR A 14 14.47 -0.58 12.18
CA TYR A 14 14.89 -0.48 13.57
C TYR A 14 14.13 0.62 14.33
N ALA A 15 14.04 1.82 13.77
CA ALA A 15 13.35 2.97 14.36
C ALA A 15 11.86 2.66 14.61
N HIS A 16 11.22 1.94 13.69
CA HIS A 16 9.81 1.52 13.81
C HIS A 16 9.60 0.19 14.56
N ARG A 17 10.64 -0.41 15.15
CA ARG A 17 10.60 -1.69 15.89
C ARG A 17 10.07 -2.89 15.06
N GLN A 18 10.34 -2.91 13.76
CA GLN A 18 9.92 -3.96 12.82
C GLN A 18 10.96 -5.08 12.62
N LEU A 19 12.13 -4.98 13.25
CA LEU A 19 13.19 -5.99 13.17
C LEU A 19 12.98 -7.14 14.15
N SER A 20 13.40 -8.34 13.75
CA SER A 20 13.53 -9.48 14.65
C SER A 20 14.54 -9.19 15.78
N PRO A 21 14.43 -9.82 16.96
CA PRO A 21 15.33 -9.56 18.08
C PRO A 21 16.80 -9.82 17.75
N THR A 22 17.09 -10.84 16.93
CA THR A 22 18.46 -11.18 16.51
C THR A 22 19.06 -10.12 15.58
N MET A 23 18.29 -9.61 14.61
CA MET A 23 18.74 -8.53 13.72
C MET A 23 18.90 -7.21 14.48
N ARG A 24 17.98 -6.93 15.42
CA ARG A 24 18.06 -5.75 16.27
C ARG A 24 19.36 -5.69 17.05
N GLN A 25 19.79 -6.81 17.63
CA GLN A 25 21.06 -6.89 18.37
C GLN A 25 22.27 -6.58 17.47
N ARG A 26 22.29 -7.10 16.24
CA ARG A 26 23.37 -6.82 15.27
C ARG A 26 23.43 -5.33 14.89
N VAL A 27 22.28 -4.72 14.65
CA VAL A 27 22.18 -3.28 14.34
C VAL A 27 22.66 -2.43 15.52
N ILE A 28 22.30 -2.80 16.76
CA ILE A 28 22.77 -2.11 17.97
C ILE A 28 24.30 -2.13 18.06
N LEU A 29 24.91 -3.30 17.92
CA LEU A 29 26.38 -3.44 17.95
C LEU A 29 27.03 -2.58 16.86
N HIS A 30 26.48 -2.58 15.64
CA HIS A 30 27.01 -1.77 14.55
C HIS A 30 26.87 -0.25 14.80
N ILE A 31 25.77 0.22 15.39
CA ILE A 31 25.56 1.65 15.72
C ILE A 31 26.53 2.12 16.82
N GLN A 32 26.95 1.22 17.72
CA GLN A 32 27.95 1.52 18.74
C GLN A 32 29.32 1.80 18.12
N GLU A 33 29.68 1.08 17.05
CA GLU A 33 30.97 1.20 16.36
C GLU A 33 30.97 2.28 15.26
N CYS A 34 29.85 2.47 14.56
CA CYS A 34 29.76 3.34 13.38
C CYS A 34 29.08 4.68 13.66
N ALA A 35 29.86 5.77 13.70
CA ALA A 35 29.36 7.13 13.91
C ALA A 35 28.37 7.59 12.81
N ALA A 36 28.61 7.24 11.55
CA ALA A 36 27.73 7.60 10.44
C ALA A 36 26.32 6.99 10.61
N CYS A 37 26.23 5.70 10.94
CA CYS A 37 24.95 5.02 11.18
C CYS A 37 24.20 5.60 12.40
N ARG A 38 24.93 6.08 13.41
CA ARG A 38 24.34 6.79 14.56
C ARG A 38 23.70 8.11 14.14
N THR A 39 24.41 8.94 13.37
CA THR A 39 23.85 10.21 12.88
C THR A 39 22.64 10.00 11.97
N ALA A 40 22.65 8.97 11.12
CA ALA A 40 21.51 8.60 10.30
C ALA A 40 20.30 8.16 11.15
N LEU A 41 20.52 7.39 12.22
CA LEU A 41 19.46 6.99 13.14
C LEU A 41 18.86 8.20 13.89
N GLU A 42 19.69 9.16 14.31
CA GLU A 42 19.23 10.40 14.93
C GLU A 42 18.36 11.23 13.99
N GLN A 43 18.71 11.29 12.70
CA GLN A 43 17.90 11.96 11.67
C GLN A 43 16.55 11.28 11.49
N GLU A 44 16.52 9.96 11.34
CA GLU A 44 15.27 9.17 11.20
C GLU A 44 14.34 9.34 12.42
N THR A 45 14.91 9.24 13.63
CA THR A 45 14.13 9.41 14.87
C THR A 45 13.62 10.83 15.07
N ARG A 46 14.38 11.85 14.62
CA ARG A 46 13.92 13.23 14.59
C ARG A 46 12.77 13.40 13.61
N LEU A 47 12.90 12.90 12.39
CA LEU A 47 11.86 12.99 11.36
C LEU A 47 10.58 12.26 11.79
N ALA A 48 10.69 11.09 12.40
CA ALA A 48 9.55 10.37 12.97
C ALA A 48 8.85 11.16 14.10
N ARG A 49 9.63 11.86 14.94
CA ARG A 49 9.07 12.71 16.00
C ARG A 49 8.39 13.96 15.44
N ASP A 50 9.00 14.60 14.45
CA ASP A 50 8.44 15.77 13.77
C ASP A 50 7.13 15.38 13.07
N LEU A 51 7.11 14.25 12.34
CA LEU A 51 5.88 13.71 11.75
C LEU A 51 4.82 13.41 12.80
N ALA A 52 5.19 12.81 13.94
CA ALA A 52 4.23 12.57 15.02
C ALA A 52 3.67 13.88 15.62
N ALA A 53 4.48 14.95 15.66
CA ALA A 53 4.07 16.26 16.15
C ALA A 53 3.19 17.03 15.16
N TYR A 54 3.44 16.89 13.84
CA TYR A 54 2.68 17.58 12.80
C TYR A 54 1.51 16.77 12.23
N MET A 55 1.48 15.45 12.39
CA MET A 55 0.35 14.57 12.04
C MET A 55 -0.44 14.00 13.24
N PRO A 56 -0.69 14.71 14.35
CA PRO A 56 -1.33 14.11 15.52
C PRO A 56 -2.82 13.78 15.31
N ALA A 57 -3.42 14.17 14.18
CA ALA A 57 -4.87 14.09 13.99
C ALA A 57 -5.34 13.72 12.57
N VAL A 58 -4.45 13.44 11.61
CA VAL A 58 -4.87 12.99 10.28
C VAL A 58 -5.40 11.56 10.39
N GLY A 59 -6.70 11.43 10.67
CA GLY A 59 -7.37 10.13 10.81
C GLY A 59 -7.86 9.78 12.22
N ARG A 60 -7.74 10.68 13.20
CA ARG A 60 -8.52 10.57 14.46
C ARG A 60 -9.79 11.41 14.32
N PRO A 61 -10.91 10.80 13.88
CA PRO A 61 -12.18 11.52 13.83
C PRO A 61 -12.56 11.96 15.25
N ALA A 62 -13.17 13.14 15.36
CA ALA A 62 -13.74 13.58 16.64
C ALA A 62 -14.72 12.51 17.16
N GLN A 63 -14.85 12.41 18.49
CA GLN A 63 -15.74 11.43 19.10
C GLN A 63 -17.17 11.64 18.55
N GLY A 64 -17.74 10.61 17.91
CA GLY A 64 -19.04 10.67 17.25
C GLY A 64 -19.03 11.04 15.76
N GLN A 65 -17.96 11.64 15.21
CA GLN A 65 -17.88 12.00 13.78
C GLN A 65 -17.93 10.76 12.87
N LEU A 66 -17.33 9.64 13.31
CA LEU A 66 -17.45 8.36 12.62
C LEU A 66 -18.89 7.85 12.58
N ALA A 67 -19.64 7.98 13.68
CA ALA A 67 -21.04 7.54 13.74
C ALA A 67 -21.93 8.34 12.78
N THR A 68 -21.63 9.64 12.58
CA THR A 68 -22.33 10.47 11.58
C THR A 68 -21.94 10.13 10.14
N LEU A 69 -20.67 9.79 9.89
CA LEU A 69 -20.18 9.47 8.54
C LEU A 69 -20.53 8.04 8.09
N TRP A 70 -20.67 7.10 9.03
CA TRP A 70 -20.88 5.69 8.73
C TRP A 70 -22.13 5.38 7.87
N PRO A 71 -23.32 5.96 8.15
CA PRO A 71 -24.50 5.75 7.31
C PRO A 71 -24.34 6.28 5.88
N ASN A 72 -23.60 7.39 5.73
CA ASN A 72 -23.33 7.99 4.42
C ASN A 72 -22.38 7.11 3.59
N ILE A 73 -21.41 6.46 4.22
CA ILE A 73 -20.54 5.48 3.55
C ILE A 73 -21.35 4.24 3.14
N TRP A 74 -22.16 3.70 4.06
CA TRP A 74 -22.98 2.52 3.80
C TRP A 74 -24.02 2.73 2.70
N SER A 75 -24.67 3.89 2.66
CA SER A 75 -25.64 4.18 1.60
C SER A 75 -24.99 4.28 0.22
N LYS A 76 -23.74 4.75 0.11
CA LYS A 76 -22.97 4.76 -1.14
C LYS A 76 -22.55 3.36 -1.58
N VAL A 77 -22.14 2.50 -0.63
CA VAL A 77 -21.77 1.10 -0.91
C VAL A 77 -23.00 0.28 -1.32
N GLY A 78 -24.13 0.44 -0.61
CA GLY A 78 -25.37 -0.30 -0.90
C GLY A 78 -26.03 0.07 -2.24
N ARG A 79 -25.98 1.35 -2.64
CA ARG A 79 -26.58 1.82 -3.92
C ARG A 79 -25.89 1.26 -5.17
N ARG A 80 -24.65 0.77 -5.09
CA ARG A 80 -24.03 0.05 -6.22
C ARG A 80 -24.63 -1.35 -6.39
N ARG A 81 -25.03 -2.00 -5.29
CA ARG A 81 -25.60 -3.36 -5.32
C ARG A 81 -27.05 -3.36 -5.82
N SER A 82 -27.83 -2.31 -5.54
CA SER A 82 -29.24 -2.25 -5.95
C SER A 82 -29.45 -1.99 -7.44
N ARG A 83 -28.53 -1.30 -8.13
CA ARG A 83 -28.63 -1.12 -9.60
C ARG A 83 -28.41 -2.43 -10.36
N LEU A 84 -27.57 -3.32 -9.84
CA LEU A 84 -27.41 -4.68 -10.36
C LEU A 84 -28.61 -5.58 -10.02
N ALA A 85 -29.26 -5.35 -8.87
CA ALA A 85 -30.45 -6.11 -8.48
C ALA A 85 -31.67 -5.81 -9.39
N HIS A 86 -31.79 -4.60 -9.94
CA HIS A 86 -32.90 -4.26 -10.84
C HIS A 86 -32.80 -4.87 -12.24
N TRP A 87 -31.60 -5.31 -12.67
CA TRP A 87 -31.41 -6.13 -13.88
C TRP A 87 -31.52 -7.64 -13.59
N GLY A 88 -31.73 -8.02 -12.33
CA GLY A 88 -31.72 -9.40 -11.82
C GLY A 88 -33.09 -10.01 -11.57
N ASN A 89 -34.15 -9.63 -12.30
CA ASN A 89 -35.47 -10.28 -12.22
C ASN A 89 -35.50 -11.71 -12.82
N PHE A 90 -34.34 -12.37 -12.89
CA PHE A 90 -34.17 -13.75 -13.34
C PHE A 90 -33.60 -14.61 -12.20
N PRO A 91 -34.31 -14.75 -11.06
CA PRO A 91 -33.84 -15.54 -9.92
C PRO A 91 -33.57 -17.00 -10.30
N SER A 92 -34.26 -17.52 -11.31
CA SER A 92 -34.05 -18.87 -11.86
C SER A 92 -32.69 -19.04 -12.53
N TYR A 93 -32.26 -18.06 -13.34
CA TYR A 93 -30.98 -18.14 -14.05
C TYR A 93 -29.80 -17.95 -13.11
N SER A 94 -29.94 -17.15 -12.04
CA SER A 94 -28.91 -17.03 -11.01
C SER A 94 -28.65 -18.38 -10.32
N MET A 95 -29.70 -19.11 -9.95
CA MET A 95 -29.56 -20.43 -9.32
C MET A 95 -28.94 -21.45 -10.28
N ALA A 96 -29.40 -21.48 -11.53
CA ALA A 96 -28.86 -22.35 -12.56
C ALA A 96 -27.36 -22.07 -12.81
N LEU A 97 -26.95 -20.80 -12.85
CA LEU A 97 -25.57 -20.40 -13.09
C LEU A 97 -24.67 -20.71 -11.87
N THR A 98 -25.17 -20.53 -10.65
CA THR A 98 -24.42 -20.96 -9.45
C THR A 98 -24.24 -22.47 -9.39
N ILE A 99 -25.28 -23.24 -9.74
CA ILE A 99 -25.21 -24.71 -9.79
C ILE A 99 -24.23 -25.14 -10.88
N LEU A 100 -24.30 -24.53 -12.07
CA LEU A 100 -23.40 -24.80 -13.18
C LEU A 100 -21.94 -24.51 -12.81
N LEU A 101 -21.66 -23.37 -12.19
CA LEU A 101 -20.32 -23.01 -11.73
C LEU A 101 -19.79 -24.00 -10.68
N LEU A 102 -20.63 -24.37 -9.70
CA LEU A 102 -20.28 -25.39 -8.70
C LEU A 102 -19.96 -26.73 -9.36
N MET A 103 -20.75 -27.13 -10.36
CA MET A 103 -20.54 -28.36 -11.13
C MET A 103 -19.25 -28.30 -11.94
N CYS A 104 -18.95 -27.16 -12.59
CA CYS A 104 -17.69 -26.96 -13.32
C CYS A 104 -16.47 -27.01 -12.40
N VAL A 105 -16.55 -26.39 -11.22
CA VAL A 105 -15.46 -26.44 -10.22
C VAL A 105 -15.26 -27.88 -9.75
N PHE A 106 -16.35 -28.59 -9.43
CA PHE A 106 -16.28 -29.97 -8.97
C PHE A 106 -15.72 -30.91 -10.05
N MET A 107 -16.19 -30.80 -11.29
CA MET A 107 -15.64 -31.56 -12.41
C MET A 107 -14.17 -31.22 -12.68
N GLY A 108 -13.81 -29.93 -12.65
CA GLY A 108 -12.42 -29.49 -12.81
C GLY A 108 -11.53 -30.09 -11.73
N SER A 109 -11.95 -30.05 -10.47
CA SER A 109 -11.22 -30.69 -9.38
C SER A 109 -11.09 -32.19 -9.57
N ALA A 110 -12.15 -32.90 -10.02
CA ALA A 110 -12.05 -34.34 -10.28
C ALA A 110 -11.07 -34.70 -11.40
N ILE A 111 -10.96 -33.86 -12.44
CA ILE A 111 -10.04 -34.08 -13.57
C ILE A 111 -8.60 -33.70 -13.21
N PHE A 112 -8.41 -32.63 -12.43
CA PHE A 112 -7.08 -32.13 -12.05
C PHE A 112 -6.53 -32.70 -10.75
N SER A 113 -7.37 -33.33 -9.92
CA SER A 113 -6.92 -34.20 -8.82
C SER A 113 -6.36 -35.50 -9.40
N ARG A 114 -5.20 -35.38 -10.05
CA ARG A 114 -4.29 -36.51 -10.24
C ARG A 114 -4.06 -37.12 -8.86
N PRO A 115 -4.11 -38.46 -8.71
CA PRO A 115 -3.74 -39.10 -7.46
C PRO A 115 -2.31 -38.66 -7.15
N ALA A 116 -2.16 -37.85 -6.10
CA ALA A 116 -0.86 -37.54 -5.55
C ALA A 116 -0.36 -38.85 -4.93
N HIS A 117 0.25 -39.70 -5.74
CA HIS A 117 1.10 -40.75 -5.24
C HIS A 117 2.17 -40.03 -4.43
N ALA A 118 2.11 -40.20 -3.11
CA ALA A 118 3.15 -39.77 -2.20
C ALA A 118 4.41 -40.56 -2.54
N VAL A 119 5.12 -40.12 -3.58
CA VAL A 119 6.47 -40.58 -3.87
C VAL A 119 7.31 -39.99 -2.75
N ALA A 120 7.70 -40.84 -1.80
CA ALA A 120 8.71 -40.52 -0.82
C ALA A 120 9.98 -40.14 -1.57
N SER A 121 10.17 -38.84 -1.79
CA SER A 121 11.37 -38.33 -2.44
C SER A 121 12.50 -38.45 -1.42
N PRO A 122 13.56 -39.24 -1.68
CA PRO A 122 14.72 -39.28 -0.80
C PRO A 122 15.29 -37.87 -0.75
N MET A 123 15.45 -37.33 0.47
CA MET A 123 16.13 -36.06 0.71
C MET A 123 17.58 -36.20 0.23
N VAL A 124 17.83 -35.81 -1.01
CA VAL A 124 19.19 -35.52 -1.48
C VAL A 124 19.42 -34.05 -1.17
N PRO A 125 20.42 -33.70 -0.34
CA PRO A 125 20.77 -32.30 -0.09
C PRO A 125 21.20 -31.69 -1.42
N SER A 126 20.38 -30.78 -1.94
CA SER A 126 20.77 -29.98 -3.11
C SER A 126 21.83 -28.99 -2.65
N ASP A 127 23.05 -29.16 -3.15
CA ASP A 127 24.10 -28.15 -3.08
C ASP A 127 23.54 -26.88 -3.75
N VAL A 128 23.18 -25.91 -2.93
CA VAL A 128 22.67 -24.62 -3.38
C VAL A 128 23.83 -23.88 -4.02
N LYS A 129 23.99 -24.09 -5.33
CA LYS A 129 24.91 -23.31 -6.15
C LYS A 129 24.36 -21.89 -6.17
N ALA A 130 24.97 -21.00 -5.39
CA ALA A 130 24.60 -19.61 -5.31
C ALA A 130 24.63 -19.00 -6.73
N THR A 131 23.45 -18.75 -7.30
CA THR A 131 23.32 -17.96 -8.52
C THR A 131 23.70 -16.53 -8.16
N TRP A 132 24.98 -16.23 -8.35
CA TRP A 132 25.53 -14.89 -8.21
C TRP A 132 24.91 -14.03 -9.32
N THR A 133 23.97 -13.17 -8.93
CA THR A 133 23.47 -12.09 -9.79
C THR A 133 24.40 -10.90 -9.60
N PRO A 134 25.19 -10.50 -10.61
CA PRO A 134 25.95 -9.26 -10.53
C PRO A 134 24.95 -8.11 -10.37
N ILE A 135 24.93 -7.50 -9.20
CA ILE A 135 24.35 -6.16 -9.02
C ILE A 135 25.36 -5.20 -9.65
N PHE A 136 25.20 -4.97 -10.95
CA PHE A 136 25.96 -3.95 -11.66
C PHE A 136 25.45 -2.59 -11.19
N THR A 137 26.13 -2.04 -10.18
CA THR A 137 25.90 -0.67 -9.73
C THR A 137 26.71 0.22 -10.66
N GLY A 138 26.13 0.55 -11.82
CA GLY A 138 26.71 1.56 -12.70
C GLY A 138 26.85 2.87 -11.92
N GLU A 139 28.04 3.46 -11.93
CA GLU A 139 28.24 4.83 -11.47
C GLU A 139 27.22 5.73 -12.19
N PRO A 140 26.55 6.65 -11.49
CA PRO A 140 25.74 7.66 -12.13
C PRO A 140 26.67 8.58 -12.91
N THR A 141 26.90 8.28 -14.19
CA THR A 141 27.43 9.24 -15.13
C THR A 141 26.48 10.43 -15.13
N LEU A 142 26.98 11.56 -14.62
CA LEU A 142 26.34 12.87 -14.71
C LEU A 142 26.26 13.26 -16.20
N VAL A 143 25.33 12.66 -16.93
CA VAL A 143 24.89 13.23 -18.20
C VAL A 143 24.04 14.42 -17.81
N ALA A 144 24.55 15.61 -18.10
CA ALA A 144 23.81 16.86 -18.11
C ALA A 144 22.71 16.78 -19.19
N ALA A 145 21.71 15.96 -18.92
CA ALA A 145 20.49 15.88 -19.71
C ALA A 145 19.62 17.05 -19.27
N LYS A 146 19.58 18.06 -20.15
CA LYS A 146 18.59 19.13 -20.17
C LYS A 146 17.22 18.54 -19.81
N PRO A 147 16.52 19.05 -18.77
CA PRO A 147 15.26 18.47 -18.34
C PRO A 147 14.24 18.60 -19.49
N SER A 148 13.96 17.48 -20.15
CA SER A 148 12.85 17.38 -21.07
C SER A 148 11.59 17.30 -20.22
N ALA A 149 10.78 18.35 -20.29
CA ALA A 149 9.54 18.48 -19.55
C ALA A 149 8.67 17.24 -19.77
N SER A 150 8.37 16.55 -18.68
CA SER A 150 7.44 15.43 -18.68
C SER A 150 6.07 15.93 -19.14
N LEU A 151 5.53 15.31 -20.20
CA LEU A 151 4.25 15.61 -20.86
C LEU A 151 3.00 15.43 -19.95
N THR A 152 3.18 15.16 -18.66
CA THR A 152 2.11 15.00 -17.68
C THR A 152 1.60 16.33 -17.09
N ALA A 153 2.30 17.45 -17.35
CA ALA A 153 1.86 18.78 -16.91
C ALA A 153 0.85 19.47 -17.86
N ALA A 154 0.58 18.90 -19.05
CA ALA A 154 -0.30 19.51 -20.04
C ALA A 154 -1.80 19.16 -19.89
N ALA A 155 -2.19 18.37 -18.88
CA ALA A 155 -3.58 17.94 -18.67
C ALA A 155 -4.30 18.63 -17.49
N VAL A 156 -3.67 19.59 -16.82
CA VAL A 156 -4.31 20.40 -15.76
C VAL A 156 -4.54 21.82 -16.27
N GLY A 157 -5.34 21.89 -17.34
CA GLY A 157 -5.94 23.12 -17.84
C GLY A 157 -7.47 22.98 -17.80
N VAL A 158 -8.01 22.56 -16.65
CA VAL A 158 -9.44 22.72 -16.39
C VAL A 158 -9.58 23.98 -15.57
N ASP A 159 -9.97 25.03 -16.28
CA ASP A 159 -10.40 26.32 -15.77
C ASP A 159 -11.63 26.10 -14.87
N MET A 160 -11.40 25.76 -13.61
CA MET A 160 -12.44 25.75 -12.57
C MET A 160 -12.58 27.18 -12.04
N SER A 161 -13.22 28.03 -12.83
CA SER A 161 -13.89 29.21 -12.29
C SER A 161 -14.91 28.74 -11.24
N PRO A 162 -14.81 29.19 -9.98
CA PRO A 162 -15.81 28.88 -8.98
C PRO A 162 -17.14 29.55 -9.40
N PRO A 163 -18.29 28.83 -9.36
CA PRO A 163 -19.57 29.49 -9.51
C PRO A 163 -19.75 30.44 -8.32
N MET A 164 -19.88 31.74 -8.61
CA MET A 164 -20.29 32.75 -7.65
C MET A 164 -21.57 32.28 -6.96
N SER A 165 -21.49 32.15 -5.64
CA SER A 165 -22.65 31.88 -4.81
C SER A 165 -23.53 33.13 -4.81
N PRO A 166 -24.83 33.03 -5.15
CA PRO A 166 -25.73 34.19 -5.10
C PRO A 166 -25.92 34.61 -3.64
N VAL A 167 -25.54 35.85 -3.35
CA VAL A 167 -25.86 36.54 -2.09
C VAL A 167 -27.39 36.71 -2.03
N PRO A 168 -28.07 36.24 -0.97
CA PRO A 168 -29.49 36.51 -0.80
C PRO A 168 -29.69 37.99 -0.45
N LEU A 169 -30.40 38.70 -1.33
CA LEU A 169 -30.99 40.00 -1.03
C LEU A 169 -32.03 39.80 0.09
N ALA A 170 -31.71 40.33 1.27
CA ALA A 170 -32.72 40.55 2.30
C ALA A 170 -33.71 41.59 1.77
N VAL A 171 -34.94 41.15 1.51
CA VAL A 171 -36.10 42.00 1.32
C VAL A 171 -36.49 42.47 2.72
N ASP A 172 -36.16 43.72 3.05
CA ASP A 172 -36.77 44.43 4.17
C ASP A 172 -38.20 44.82 3.76
N GLU A 173 -39.17 44.08 4.31
CA GLU A 173 -40.60 44.36 4.20
C GLU A 173 -41.10 44.76 5.59
N HIS A 174 -41.67 45.98 5.66
CA HIS A 174 -42.48 46.55 6.75
C HIS A 174 -41.79 46.98 8.06
N GLN A 175 -41.59 48.30 8.23
CA GLN A 175 -42.61 49.18 8.85
C GLN A 175 -42.29 50.66 8.66
#